data_AF-Q4CRU6-F1
#
_entry.id   AF-Q4CRU6-F1
#
_cell.length_a   1.000
_cell.length_b   1.000
_cell.length_c   1.000
_cell.angle_alpha   90.00
_cell.angle_beta   90.00
_cell.angle_gamma   90.00
#
_symmetry.space_group_name_H-M   'P 1'
#
loop_
_entity.id
_entity.type
_entity.pdbx_description
1 polymer ?
#
loop_
_entity_poly.entity_id
_entity_poly.type
_entity_poly.pdbx_seq_one_letter_code
_entity_poly.pdbx_strand_id
1 'polypeptide(L)'
;PSEHVEVVWIDQEVVNTDACGIKDWFGGRKVINVFEIHTESFSIPRGARRIVRGKYCANQAYQVGDQYALGLQFHPEVDEEKVRSLTAPSFPSLYTREEIMAMDEEESTRLSPAAMTRDDIELCLRDGRIERNLPIADSIYDTWCSGFIL
;
A
#
# COMPACT_ATOMS: atom_id res chain seq x y z
N PRO A 1 12.02 -9.41 -6.59
CA PRO A 1 12.32 -8.12 -5.94
C PRO A 1 11.50 -7.00 -6.57
N SER A 2 10.98 -6.09 -5.75
CA SER A 2 10.44 -4.82 -6.23
C SER A 2 11.60 -3.95 -6.73
N GLU A 3 11.34 -3.02 -7.65
CA GLU A 3 12.33 -2.01 -8.07
C GLU A 3 12.70 -1.07 -6.91
N HIS A 4 11.72 -0.85 -6.02
CA HIS A 4 11.86 0.02 -4.86
C HIS A 4 11.26 -0.65 -3.62
N VAL A 5 11.93 -0.48 -2.49
CA VAL A 5 11.34 -0.75 -1.17
C VAL A 5 10.30 0.32 -0.90
N GLU A 6 9.04 -0.07 -0.68
CA GLU A 6 7.98 0.87 -0.32
C GLU A 6 7.72 0.75 1.19
N VAL A 7 7.94 1.85 1.92
CA VAL A 7 7.53 2.02 3.32
C VAL A 7 6.95 3.43 3.48
N VAL A 8 5.69 3.59 3.11
CA VAL A 8 5.12 4.89 2.75
C VAL A 8 3.60 4.90 2.78
N TRP A 9 3.01 6.06 3.09
CA TRP A 9 1.64 6.40 2.71
C TRP A 9 1.62 6.98 1.31
N ILE A 10 1.01 6.29 0.34
CA ILE A 10 1.03 6.72 -1.06
C ILE A 10 -0.33 6.54 -1.74
N ASP A 11 -0.59 7.40 -2.71
CA ASP A 11 -1.74 7.26 -3.60
C ASP A 11 -1.49 6.15 -4.62
N GLN A 12 -2.43 5.22 -4.68
CA GLN A 12 -2.47 4.13 -5.63
C GLN A 12 -3.66 4.30 -6.57
N GLU A 13 -3.46 3.98 -7.85
CA GLU A 13 -4.50 4.14 -8.86
C GLU A 13 -5.30 2.84 -9.01
N VAL A 14 -6.62 2.95 -8.86
CA VAL A 14 -7.57 1.87 -9.12
C VAL A 14 -7.86 1.79 -10.62
N VAL A 15 -7.61 0.63 -11.21
CA VAL A 15 -7.75 0.38 -12.65
C VAL A 15 -8.81 -0.68 -12.93
N ASN A 16 -9.26 -0.77 -14.19
CA ASN A 16 -10.28 -1.74 -14.63
C ASN A 16 -11.63 -1.63 -13.91
N THR A 17 -11.99 -0.44 -13.41
CA THR A 17 -13.22 -0.23 -12.63
C THR A 17 -14.51 -0.54 -13.39
N ASP A 18 -14.49 -0.42 -14.71
CA ASP A 18 -15.66 -0.64 -15.57
C ASP A 18 -15.58 -1.97 -16.33
N ALA A 19 -14.56 -2.80 -16.03
CA ALA A 19 -14.37 -4.08 -16.70
C ALA A 19 -15.37 -5.13 -16.18
N CYS A 20 -16.02 -5.84 -17.10
CA CYS A 20 -16.99 -6.87 -16.77
C CYS A 20 -16.44 -7.90 -15.76
N GLY A 21 -17.19 -8.14 -14.68
CA GLY A 21 -16.84 -9.10 -13.63
C GLY A 21 -15.79 -8.62 -12.62
N ILE A 22 -15.23 -7.40 -12.74
CA ILE A 22 -14.46 -6.78 -11.64
C ILE A 22 -15.45 -6.30 -10.57
N LYS A 23 -15.19 -6.64 -9.31
CA LYS A 23 -15.99 -6.16 -8.17
C LYS A 23 -15.55 -4.75 -7.80
N ASP A 24 -16.46 -3.98 -7.21
CA ASP A 24 -16.14 -2.65 -6.68
C ASP A 24 -15.45 -2.75 -5.31
N TRP A 25 -14.22 -3.27 -5.31
CA TRP A 25 -13.43 -3.49 -4.09
C TRP A 25 -13.19 -2.22 -3.29
N PHE A 26 -13.22 -1.05 -3.93
CA PHE A 26 -12.78 0.23 -3.34
C PHE A 26 -13.91 1.28 -3.29
N GLY A 27 -15.18 0.86 -3.38
CA GLY A 27 -16.34 1.72 -3.17
C GLY A 27 -16.36 2.93 -4.10
N GLY A 28 -16.15 2.70 -5.39
CA GLY A 28 -16.14 3.69 -6.46
C GLY A 28 -14.89 4.56 -6.55
N ARG A 29 -13.90 4.37 -5.66
CA ARG A 29 -12.67 5.18 -5.66
C ARG A 29 -11.82 4.87 -6.89
N LYS A 30 -11.31 5.93 -7.52
CA LYS A 30 -10.30 5.83 -8.60
C LYS A 30 -8.87 5.92 -8.07
N VAL A 31 -8.71 6.47 -6.87
CA VAL A 31 -7.44 6.58 -6.15
C VAL A 31 -7.69 6.18 -4.70
N ILE A 32 -6.79 5.36 -4.16
CA ILE A 32 -6.79 4.97 -2.75
C ILE A 32 -5.47 5.40 -2.13
N ASN A 33 -5.48 5.95 -0.92
CA ASN A 33 -4.27 6.25 -0.17
C ASN A 33 -4.11 5.18 0.91
N VAL A 34 -3.07 4.37 0.78
CA VAL A 34 -2.86 3.15 1.57
C VAL A 34 -1.43 3.11 2.07
N PHE A 35 -1.18 2.27 3.07
CA PHE A 35 0.15 2.07 3.62
C PHE A 35 0.85 0.91 2.94
N GLU A 36 2.09 1.14 2.51
CA GLU A 36 2.97 0.13 1.93
C GLU A 36 4.05 -0.26 2.94
N ILE A 37 4.39 -1.56 2.99
CA ILE A 37 5.58 -2.08 3.67
C ILE A 37 6.05 -3.36 2.99
N HIS A 38 6.87 -3.23 1.94
CA HIS A 38 7.40 -4.39 1.21
C HIS A 38 8.73 -4.13 0.49
N THR A 39 9.43 -5.22 0.18
CA THR A 39 10.67 -5.24 -0.62
C THR A 39 10.54 -6.07 -1.90
N GLU A 40 9.43 -6.79 -2.04
CA GLU A 40 9.16 -7.72 -3.13
C GLU A 40 7.86 -7.31 -3.83
N SER A 41 7.71 -7.69 -5.08
CA SER A 41 6.48 -7.49 -5.85
C SER A 41 6.05 -8.81 -6.48
N PHE A 42 4.76 -9.05 -6.59
CA PHE A 42 4.22 -10.20 -7.29
C PHE A 42 4.07 -9.93 -8.79
N SER A 43 4.05 -10.99 -9.60
CA SER A 43 3.47 -10.95 -10.95
C SER A 43 1.97 -11.20 -10.87
N ILE A 44 1.21 -10.71 -11.85
CA ILE A 44 -0.23 -10.98 -11.91
C ILE A 44 -0.45 -12.46 -12.24
N PRO A 45 -1.12 -13.25 -11.38
CA PRO A 45 -1.35 -14.67 -11.64
C PRO A 45 -2.14 -14.91 -12.93
N ARG A 46 -1.96 -16.08 -13.55
CA ARG A 46 -2.73 -16.46 -14.75
C ARG A 46 -4.23 -16.46 -14.42
N GLY A 47 -5.01 -15.74 -15.23
CA GLY A 47 -6.47 -15.61 -15.04
C GLY A 47 -6.87 -14.52 -14.03
N ALA A 48 -5.91 -13.90 -13.34
CA ALA A 48 -6.15 -12.71 -12.54
C ALA A 48 -6.05 -11.44 -13.39
N ARG A 49 -6.64 -10.36 -12.88
CA ARG A 49 -6.61 -9.04 -13.49
C ARG A 49 -6.09 -8.04 -12.47
N ARG A 50 -5.11 -7.21 -12.86
CA ARG A 50 -4.66 -6.08 -12.04
C ARG A 50 -5.83 -5.14 -11.78
N ILE A 51 -6.02 -4.72 -10.53
CA ILE A 51 -7.07 -3.77 -10.13
C ILE A 51 -6.51 -2.53 -9.43
N VAL A 52 -5.24 -2.57 -8.99
CA VAL A 52 -4.54 -1.39 -8.49
C VAL A 52 -3.11 -1.38 -9.04
N ARG A 53 -2.63 -0.20 -9.42
CA ARG A 53 -1.24 0.06 -9.83
C ARG A 53 -0.64 1.21 -9.04
N GLY A 54 0.67 1.16 -8.82
CA GLY A 54 1.42 2.20 -8.15
C GLY A 54 2.54 2.81 -8.95
N LYS A 55 3.07 3.91 -8.39
CA LYS A 55 4.16 4.68 -8.99
C LYS A 55 5.49 3.89 -8.95
N TYR A 56 5.81 3.28 -7.80
CA TYR A 56 7.08 2.57 -7.60
C TYR A 56 6.94 1.05 -7.62
N CYS A 57 5.72 0.53 -7.50
CA CYS A 57 5.38 -0.87 -7.75
C CYS A 57 4.11 -0.96 -8.61
N ALA A 58 4.24 -1.56 -9.80
CA ALA A 58 3.16 -1.61 -10.78
C ALA A 58 2.01 -2.56 -10.38
N ASN A 59 2.26 -3.50 -9.47
CA ASN A 59 1.34 -4.58 -9.11
C ASN A 59 0.95 -4.44 -7.64
N GLN A 60 -0.11 -3.66 -7.39
CA GLN A 60 -0.56 -3.37 -6.03
C GLN A 60 -1.75 -4.21 -5.61
N ALA A 61 -2.62 -4.57 -6.54
CA ALA A 61 -3.68 -5.53 -6.29
C ALA A 61 -4.13 -6.23 -7.56
N TYR A 62 -4.66 -7.44 -7.40
CA TYR A 62 -5.33 -8.19 -8.46
C TYR A 62 -6.61 -8.86 -7.96
N GLN A 63 -7.59 -9.05 -8.85
CA GLN A 63 -8.74 -9.93 -8.64
C GLN A 63 -8.54 -11.23 -9.43
N VAL A 64 -8.89 -12.37 -8.84
CA VAL A 64 -8.88 -13.68 -9.52
C VAL A 64 -10.18 -13.86 -10.31
N GLY A 65 -10.09 -13.91 -11.64
CA GLY A 65 -11.27 -14.11 -12.51
C GLY A 65 -12.40 -13.09 -12.26
N ASP A 66 -13.61 -13.61 -12.08
CA ASP A 66 -14.84 -12.92 -11.69
C ASP A 66 -15.25 -13.20 -10.23
N GLN A 67 -14.35 -13.82 -9.46
CA GLN A 67 -14.56 -14.26 -8.08
C GLN A 67 -14.41 -13.11 -7.08
N TYR A 68 -14.93 -13.31 -5.87
CA TYR A 68 -14.67 -12.49 -4.69
C TYR A 68 -13.34 -12.87 -4.03
N ALA A 69 -12.28 -12.96 -4.83
CA ALA A 69 -10.94 -13.27 -4.38
C ALA A 69 -9.95 -12.22 -4.93
N LEU A 70 -9.19 -11.61 -4.03
CA LEU A 70 -8.20 -10.59 -4.34
C LEU A 70 -6.86 -10.88 -3.66
N GLY A 71 -5.78 -10.39 -4.26
CA GLY A 71 -4.47 -10.28 -3.63
C GLY A 71 -4.04 -8.82 -3.56
N LEU A 72 -3.39 -8.43 -2.46
CA LEU A 72 -2.95 -7.07 -2.16
C LEU A 72 -1.44 -7.05 -1.87
N GLN A 73 -0.78 -5.96 -2.26
CA GLN A 73 0.61 -5.64 -1.89
C GLN A 73 0.67 -4.66 -0.71
N PHE A 74 -0.30 -3.74 -0.65
CA PHE A 74 -0.48 -2.77 0.42
C PHE A 74 -1.27 -3.35 1.60
N HIS A 75 -1.26 -2.61 2.70
CA HIS A 75 -1.84 -3.04 3.98
C HIS A 75 -3.00 -2.12 4.40
N PRO A 76 -4.24 -2.38 3.94
CA PRO A 76 -5.39 -1.61 4.39
C PRO A 76 -5.76 -1.90 5.86
N GLU A 77 -5.24 -2.98 6.46
CA GLU A 77 -5.53 -3.41 7.84
C GLU A 77 -4.69 -2.71 8.92
N VAL A 78 -3.79 -1.82 8.52
CA VAL A 78 -2.91 -1.13 9.47
C VAL A 78 -3.71 -0.27 10.44
N ASP A 79 -3.25 -0.26 11.68
CA ASP A 79 -3.69 0.69 12.70
C ASP A 79 -2.50 1.55 13.15
N GLU A 80 -2.79 2.55 13.99
CA GLU A 80 -1.78 3.48 14.48
C GLU A 80 -0.66 2.76 15.24
N GLU A 81 -0.97 1.75 16.05
CA GLU A 81 0.03 1.01 16.83
C GLU A 81 1.01 0.27 15.90
N LYS A 82 0.49 -0.43 14.89
CA LYS A 82 1.29 -1.12 13.87
C LYS A 82 2.19 -0.13 13.15
N VAL A 83 1.66 0.99 12.65
CA VAL A 83 2.48 1.97 11.91
C VAL A 83 3.52 2.62 12.82
N ARG A 84 3.17 2.96 14.07
CA ARG A 84 4.14 3.51 15.03
C ARG A 84 5.27 2.53 15.33
N SER A 85 5.01 1.23 15.41
CA SER A 85 6.05 0.22 15.64
C SER A 85 7.14 0.23 14.56
N LEU A 86 6.79 0.60 13.32
CA LEU A 86 7.71 0.72 12.19
C LEU A 86 8.59 1.97 12.29
N THR A 87 8.20 2.97 13.07
CA THR A 87 9.00 4.19 13.29
C THR A 87 10.05 4.03 14.38
N ALA A 88 10.16 2.85 15.00
CA ALA A 88 11.21 2.57 15.96
C ALA A 88 12.59 2.64 15.30
N PRO A 89 13.65 3.13 15.98
CA PRO A 89 15.01 3.16 15.44
C PRO A 89 15.56 1.77 15.04
N SER A 90 14.96 0.70 15.53
CA SER A 90 15.31 -0.68 15.19
C SER A 90 14.74 -1.16 13.86
N PHE A 91 13.79 -0.44 13.25
CA PHE A 91 13.22 -0.85 11.98
C PHE A 91 14.19 -0.50 10.84
N PRO A 92 14.59 -1.47 10.00
CA PRO A 92 15.53 -1.21 8.92
C PRO A 92 14.90 -0.29 7.85
N SER A 93 15.74 0.46 7.14
CA SER A 93 15.34 1.26 5.97
C SER A 93 14.47 2.50 6.24
N LEU A 94 14.13 2.81 7.50
CA LEU A 94 13.46 4.05 7.87
C LEU A 94 14.34 4.94 8.73
N TYR A 95 14.62 6.14 8.22
CA TYR A 95 15.49 7.12 8.86
C TYR A 95 14.72 8.40 9.15
N THR A 96 15.17 9.17 10.14
CA THR A 96 14.73 10.56 10.29
C THR A 96 15.38 11.42 9.21
N ARG A 97 14.85 12.62 8.99
CA ARG A 97 15.51 13.60 8.11
C ARG A 97 16.93 13.94 8.60
N GLU A 98 17.10 14.05 9.91
CA GLU A 98 18.39 14.35 10.54
C GLU A 98 19.42 13.25 10.27
N GLU A 99 19.02 11.98 10.38
CA GLU A 99 19.89 10.84 10.07
C GLU A 99 20.27 10.83 8.59
N ILE A 100 19.32 11.07 7.68
CA ILE A 100 19.62 11.16 6.24
C ILE A 100 20.59 12.30 5.95
N MET A 101 20.48 13.44 6.63
CA MET A 101 21.42 14.56 6.47
C MET A 101 22.82 14.26 7.02
N ALA A 102 22.94 13.30 7.93
CA ALA A 102 24.22 12.86 8.50
C ALA A 102 24.89 11.73 7.70
N MET A 103 24.15 11.08 6.80
CA MET A 103 24.67 10.05 5.89
C MET A 103 25.65 10.65 4.88
N ASP A 104 26.59 9.82 4.43
CA ASP A 104 27.39 10.18 3.27
C ASP A 104 26.58 10.03 1.95
N GLU A 105 27.20 10.46 0.84
CA GLU A 105 26.57 10.40 -0.48
C GLU A 105 26.31 8.94 -0.94
N GLU A 106 27.17 8.00 -0.56
CA GLU A 106 27.01 6.59 -0.94
C GLU A 106 25.83 5.94 -0.18
N GLU A 107 25.68 6.25 1.10
CA GLU A 107 24.57 5.78 1.93
C GLU A 107 23.24 6.36 1.47
N SER A 108 23.19 7.68 1.25
CA SER A 108 21.96 8.38 0.85
C SER A 108 21.47 7.97 -0.55
N THR A 109 22.36 7.64 -1.49
CA THR A 109 21.97 7.14 -2.84
C THR A 109 21.36 5.74 -2.83
N ARG A 110 21.54 4.96 -1.75
CA ARG A 110 20.92 3.64 -1.57
C ARG A 110 19.50 3.71 -1.00
N LEU A 111 19.06 4.88 -0.55
CA LEU A 111 17.71 5.05 -0.02
C LEU A 111 16.67 4.89 -1.12
N SER A 112 15.59 4.18 -0.80
CA SER A 112 14.46 4.06 -1.72
C SER A 112 13.72 5.40 -1.82
N PRO A 113 13.41 5.90 -3.03
CA PRO A 113 12.56 7.08 -3.18
C PRO A 113 11.10 6.85 -2.73
N ALA A 114 10.74 5.60 -2.42
CA ALA A 114 9.44 5.18 -1.91
C ALA A 114 9.47 4.81 -0.42
N ALA A 115 10.52 5.17 0.31
CA ALA A 115 10.56 5.12 1.77
C ALA A 115 10.36 6.53 2.33
N MET A 116 9.30 6.73 3.13
CA MET A 116 9.12 7.97 3.88
C MET A 116 10.16 8.08 5.00
N THR A 117 10.42 9.30 5.46
CA THR A 117 11.16 9.47 6.72
C THR A 117 10.27 9.07 7.90
N ARG A 118 10.87 8.70 9.03
CA ARG A 118 10.12 8.44 10.27
C ARG A 118 9.30 9.65 10.70
N ASP A 119 9.84 10.86 10.49
CA ASP A 119 9.15 12.11 10.75
C ASP A 119 7.90 12.27 9.86
N ASP A 120 7.98 11.88 8.58
CA ASP A 120 6.85 11.96 7.65
C ASP A 120 5.75 10.95 7.95
N ILE A 121 6.12 9.73 8.38
CA ILE A 121 5.17 8.74 8.84
C ILE A 121 4.43 9.27 10.08
N GLU A 122 5.15 9.88 11.02
CA GLU A 122 4.56 10.50 12.21
C GLU A 122 3.59 11.65 11.86
N LEU A 123 3.95 12.51 10.88
CA LEU A 123 3.04 13.54 10.38
C LEU A 123 1.79 12.94 9.74
N CYS A 124 1.94 11.87 8.96
CA CYS A 124 0.81 11.15 8.36
C CYS A 124 -0.15 10.59 9.42
N LEU A 125 0.37 10.05 10.53
CA LEU A 125 -0.46 9.58 11.64
C LEU A 125 -1.25 10.74 12.26
N ARG A 126 -0.61 11.90 12.48
CA ARG A 126 -1.29 13.10 13.03
C ARG A 126 -2.33 13.70 12.10
N ASP A 127 -2.14 13.57 10.79
CA ASP A 127 -3.07 14.05 9.76
C ASP A 127 -4.31 13.14 9.57
N GLY A 128 -4.40 12.07 10.35
CA GLY A 128 -5.52 11.13 10.35
C GLY A 128 -5.52 10.18 9.15
N ARG A 129 -4.33 9.74 8.72
CA ARG A 129 -4.21 8.81 7.57
C ARG A 129 -4.82 7.43 7.87
N ILE A 130 -4.73 6.97 9.11
CA ILE A 130 -5.38 5.71 9.54
C ILE A 130 -6.89 5.81 9.31
N GLU A 131 -7.53 6.88 9.79
CA GLU A 131 -8.98 7.11 9.70
C GLU A 131 -9.45 7.25 8.25
N ARG A 132 -8.63 7.83 7.37
CA ARG A 132 -8.92 7.92 5.93
C ARG A 132 -8.76 6.57 5.22
N ASN A 133 -7.93 5.68 5.75
CA ASN A 133 -7.71 4.34 5.22
C ASN A 133 -8.83 3.36 5.63
N LEU A 134 -9.48 3.55 6.79
CA LEU A 134 -10.54 2.65 7.28
C LEU A 134 -11.68 2.42 6.27
N PRO A 135 -12.29 3.45 5.61
CA PRO A 135 -13.34 3.21 4.62
C PRO A 135 -12.88 2.43 3.37
N ILE A 136 -11.57 2.43 3.08
CA ILE A 136 -10.99 1.62 1.99
C ILE A 136 -10.94 0.16 2.45
N ALA A 137 -10.46 -0.08 3.67
CA ALA A 137 -10.43 -1.42 4.28
C ALA A 137 -11.85 -2.01 4.38
N ASP A 138 -12.82 -1.25 4.89
CA ASP A 138 -14.22 -1.67 5.02
C ASP A 138 -14.79 -2.09 3.66
N SER A 139 -14.59 -1.28 2.60
CA SER A 139 -15.04 -1.62 1.26
C SER A 139 -14.44 -2.93 0.73
N ILE A 140 -13.15 -3.17 0.99
CA ILE A 140 -12.46 -4.39 0.57
C ILE A 140 -13.08 -5.59 1.29
N TYR A 141 -13.26 -5.49 2.62
CA TYR A 141 -13.78 -6.58 3.44
C TYR A 141 -15.26 -6.85 3.18
N ASP A 142 -16.09 -5.81 3.02
CA ASP A 142 -17.50 -5.95 2.67
C ASP A 142 -17.66 -6.64 1.31
N THR A 143 -16.87 -6.23 0.32
CA THR A 143 -16.87 -6.86 -1.00
C THR A 143 -16.44 -8.32 -0.89
N TRP A 144 -15.34 -8.61 -0.17
CA TRP A 144 -14.88 -9.98 0.04
C TRP A 144 -15.95 -10.85 0.72
N CYS A 145 -16.56 -10.33 1.79
CA CYS A 145 -17.61 -10.99 2.56
C CYS A 145 -18.86 -11.27 1.72
N SER A 146 -19.22 -10.37 0.80
CA SER A 146 -20.37 -10.57 -0.10
C SER A 146 -20.25 -11.82 -0.99
N GLY A 147 -19.04 -12.33 -1.20
CA GLY A 147 -18.81 -13.59 -1.90
C GLY A 147 -19.24 -14.86 -1.16
N PHE A 148 -19.44 -14.78 0.16
CA PHE A 148 -19.96 -15.89 0.97
C PHE A 148 -21.49 -15.89 1.09
N ILE A 149 -22.13 -14.78 0.74
CA ILE A 149 -23.58 -14.61 0.78
C ILE A 149 -24.11 -15.09 -0.58
N LEU A 150 -24.22 -16.41 -0.72
CA LEU A 150 -24.93 -17.11 -1.80
C LEU A 150 -26.21 -17.76 -1.26
#